data_AF-A0A1H3X8H4-F1
#
_entry.id   AF-A0A1H3X8H4-F1
#
_cell.length_a   1.000
_cell.length_b   1.000
_cell.length_c   1.000
_cell.angle_alpha   90.00
_cell.angle_beta   90.00
_cell.angle_gamma   90.00
#
_symmetry.space_group_name_H-M   'P 1'
#
loop_
_entity.id
_entity.type
_entity.pdbx_description
1 polymer ?
#
loop_
_entity_poly.entity_id
_entity_poly.type
_entity_poly.pdbx_seq_one_letter_code
_entity_poly.pdbx_strand_id
1 'polypeptide(L)'
;MDDSLFTAAGSKDFLELLGTHFLICNEKILTRGEDCGFEAYTVEAGIMGAFDGCGGLGSKTCSAISGKTEAYLASRAVGNAVRMWFDACSSFGYKWDSDLLKKYIISNLTLCQKNSGEEVSKLRGTMVRSFPSTIAAVAFSIDKEGLKSEHIWAGDSRTYILDYYGLAQISEDDIKGEDAMSNLTRDGALTNVLSADEKFILHTRTFPIKHPCMVIAASDGCFGYVSSPMEFELMLLESLIKAPNVDIWQKSLNEDISKRSGDDQTIAIAAFGFDDFVSVQEYFRNRYEAVSDIVRRFNAAEPDKGISFWESYKPNYYRYAVREE
;
A
#
# COMPACT_ATOMS: atom_id res chain seq x y z
N MET A 1 4.36 43.15 29.70
CA MET A 1 5.15 43.82 28.64
C MET A 1 6.29 42.86 28.34
N ASP A 2 6.27 42.06 27.29
CA ASP A 2 5.39 42.00 26.13
C ASP A 2 5.32 40.51 25.73
N ASP A 3 4.11 39.98 25.74
CA ASP A 3 3.78 38.55 25.57
C ASP A 3 3.04 38.37 24.24
N SER A 4 3.58 38.99 23.18
CA SER A 4 2.94 39.02 21.86
C SER A 4 3.94 38.82 20.73
N LEU A 5 4.50 37.62 20.65
CA LEU A 5 5.04 37.07 19.40
C LEU A 5 4.72 35.56 19.27
N PHE A 6 3.52 35.14 19.68
CA PHE A 6 2.87 34.01 19.03
C PHE A 6 2.09 34.56 17.83
N THR A 7 2.82 34.80 16.74
CA THR A 7 2.20 34.92 15.43
C THR A 7 1.39 33.65 15.18
N ALA A 8 0.10 33.81 14.96
CA ALA A 8 -0.80 32.76 14.51
C ALA A 8 -0.18 32.08 13.30
N ALA A 9 0.44 30.91 13.51
CA ALA A 9 0.65 29.97 12.44
C ALA A 9 -0.76 29.57 11.99
N GLY A 10 -1.20 30.07 10.83
CA GLY A 10 -2.40 29.56 10.19
C GLY A 10 -2.28 28.04 10.17
N SER A 11 -3.30 27.34 10.68
CA SER A 11 -3.31 25.89 10.62
C SER A 11 -3.21 25.52 9.14
N LYS A 12 -2.07 24.97 8.72
CA LYS A 12 -1.99 24.38 7.39
C LYS A 12 -3.11 23.35 7.30
N ASP A 13 -3.92 23.45 6.27
CA ASP A 13 -4.90 22.39 6.00
C ASP A 13 -4.18 21.19 5.36
N PHE A 14 -4.86 20.05 5.27
CA PHE A 14 -4.26 18.81 4.79
C PHE A 14 -3.73 18.94 3.35
N LEU A 15 -4.44 19.68 2.49
CA LEU A 15 -4.07 19.84 1.08
C LEU A 15 -2.83 20.71 0.91
N GLU A 16 -2.59 21.66 1.82
CA GLU A 16 -1.33 22.43 1.83
C GLU A 16 -0.10 21.59 2.18
N LEU A 17 -0.28 20.45 2.87
CA LEU A 17 0.81 19.51 3.13
C LEU A 17 1.00 18.48 2.02
N LEU A 18 -0.05 18.17 1.25
CA LEU A 18 -0.01 17.20 0.16
C LEU A 18 0.65 17.83 -1.08
N GLY A 19 1.96 17.65 -1.23
CA GLY A 19 2.73 18.24 -2.33
C GLY A 19 2.44 17.58 -3.68
N THR A 20 2.29 16.26 -3.71
CA THR A 20 1.86 15.51 -4.91
C THR A 20 1.30 14.15 -4.52
N HIS A 21 0.45 13.59 -5.38
CA HIS A 21 -0.03 12.22 -5.25
C HIS A 21 -0.35 11.62 -6.62
N PHE A 22 -0.39 10.29 -6.71
CA PHE A 22 -0.99 9.59 -7.83
C PHE A 22 -1.30 8.14 -7.47
N LEU A 23 -2.20 7.55 -8.26
CA LEU A 23 -2.55 6.14 -8.26
C LEU A 23 -2.20 5.50 -9.61
N ILE A 24 -1.58 4.34 -9.56
CA ILE A 24 -1.39 3.45 -10.71
C ILE A 24 -2.20 2.19 -10.44
N CYS A 25 -3.09 1.84 -11.36
CA CYS A 25 -3.78 0.56 -11.42
C CYS A 25 -3.59 0.00 -12.82
N ASN A 26 -2.94 -1.16 -12.95
CA ASN A 26 -2.72 -1.76 -14.25
C ASN A 26 -2.88 -3.28 -14.18
N GLU A 27 -3.54 -3.82 -15.20
CA GLU A 27 -3.81 -5.25 -15.31
C GLU A 27 -2.66 -5.92 -16.06
N LYS A 28 -2.18 -7.07 -15.58
CA LYS A 28 -1.15 -7.84 -16.29
C LYS A 28 -1.67 -8.39 -17.61
N ILE A 29 -2.88 -8.93 -17.56
CA ILE A 29 -3.60 -9.43 -18.72
C ILE A 29 -4.81 -8.52 -18.91
N LEU A 30 -4.81 -7.76 -20.00
CA LEU A 30 -5.88 -6.82 -20.32
C LEU A 30 -7.26 -7.50 -20.24
N THR A 31 -8.19 -6.83 -19.56
CA THR A 31 -9.55 -7.26 -19.22
C THR A 31 -9.66 -8.39 -18.20
N ARG A 32 -8.57 -8.82 -17.57
CA ARG A 32 -8.57 -9.90 -16.58
C ARG A 32 -8.05 -9.49 -15.22
N GLY A 33 -7.66 -8.23 -15.03
CA GLY A 33 -7.07 -7.84 -13.76
C GLY A 33 -8.06 -7.87 -12.60
N GLU A 34 -7.64 -8.42 -11.47
CA GLU A 34 -8.39 -8.61 -10.24
C GLU A 34 -8.15 -7.47 -9.26
N ASP A 35 -7.00 -6.80 -9.34
CA ASP A 35 -6.64 -5.61 -8.57
C ASP A 35 -7.63 -4.43 -8.70
N CYS A 36 -7.65 -3.60 -7.67
CA CYS A 36 -8.11 -2.21 -7.77
C CYS A 36 -7.42 -1.31 -6.74
N GLY A 37 -7.51 0.00 -6.94
CA GLY A 37 -7.01 1.00 -6.01
C GLY A 37 -7.90 2.24 -5.98
N PHE A 38 -7.71 3.07 -4.97
CA PHE A 38 -8.50 4.28 -4.77
C PHE A 38 -7.71 5.31 -3.95
N GLU A 39 -7.98 6.60 -4.22
CA GLU A 39 -7.53 7.71 -3.40
C GLU A 39 -8.63 8.78 -3.27
N ALA A 40 -8.69 9.45 -2.11
CA ALA A 40 -9.49 10.65 -1.91
C ALA A 40 -8.90 11.56 -0.85
N TYR A 41 -9.09 12.86 -1.05
CA TYR A 41 -8.53 13.90 -0.19
C TYR A 41 -9.58 14.99 0.06
N THR A 42 -9.54 15.54 1.27
CA THR A 42 -10.31 16.71 1.71
C THR A 42 -9.34 17.71 2.32
N VAL A 43 -9.82 18.90 2.71
CA VAL A 43 -9.02 19.89 3.45
C VAL A 43 -8.57 19.41 4.84
N GLU A 44 -9.16 18.33 5.37
CA GLU A 44 -8.88 17.84 6.73
C GLU A 44 -8.20 16.46 6.74
N ALA A 45 -8.29 15.70 5.65
CA ALA A 45 -7.89 14.30 5.66
C ALA A 45 -7.62 13.74 4.26
N GLY A 46 -7.01 12.56 4.22
CA GLY A 46 -6.77 11.78 3.01
C GLY A 46 -6.97 10.30 3.23
N ILE A 47 -7.15 9.55 2.15
CA ILE A 47 -7.16 8.09 2.14
C ILE A 47 -6.59 7.62 0.80
N MET A 48 -5.78 6.58 0.84
CA MET A 48 -5.35 5.87 -0.36
C MET A 48 -5.22 4.37 -0.08
N GLY A 49 -5.32 3.54 -1.11
CA GLY A 49 -5.13 2.10 -0.94
C GLY A 49 -4.99 1.30 -2.22
N ALA A 50 -4.40 0.12 -2.05
CA ALA A 50 -4.27 -0.96 -3.02
C ALA A 50 -4.99 -2.20 -2.48
N PHE A 51 -5.76 -2.85 -3.35
CA PHE A 51 -6.58 -4.02 -3.03
C PHE A 51 -6.36 -5.07 -4.10
N ASP A 52 -5.62 -6.12 -3.78
CA ASP A 52 -5.38 -7.23 -4.68
C ASP A 52 -6.47 -8.29 -4.50
N GLY A 53 -7.06 -8.73 -5.60
CA GLY A 53 -8.02 -9.81 -5.61
C GLY A 53 -7.30 -11.14 -5.82
N CYS A 54 -7.27 -12.01 -4.80
CA CYS A 54 -6.45 -13.23 -4.85
C CYS A 54 -7.12 -14.40 -5.61
N GLY A 55 -7.20 -14.34 -6.95
CA GLY A 55 -7.83 -15.37 -7.78
C GLY A 55 -7.21 -16.76 -7.65
N GLY A 56 -5.90 -16.81 -7.41
CA GLY A 56 -5.12 -18.04 -7.21
C GLY A 56 -5.59 -18.91 -6.04
N LEU A 57 -6.40 -18.38 -5.13
CA LEU A 57 -6.97 -19.11 -3.97
C LEU A 57 -8.23 -19.93 -4.31
N GLY A 58 -8.42 -20.29 -5.59
CA GLY A 58 -9.58 -21.05 -6.08
C GLY A 58 -10.83 -20.19 -6.28
N SER A 59 -10.63 -18.90 -6.59
CA SER A 59 -11.70 -17.96 -6.89
C SER A 59 -12.47 -18.40 -8.13
N LYS A 60 -13.80 -18.28 -8.07
CA LYS A 60 -14.69 -18.72 -9.14
C LYS A 60 -15.02 -17.58 -10.10
N THR A 61 -15.49 -17.92 -11.29
CA THR A 61 -16.03 -16.95 -12.24
C THR A 61 -17.51 -16.70 -11.98
N CYS A 62 -17.88 -15.43 -11.79
CA CYS A 62 -19.25 -14.99 -11.61
C CYS A 62 -19.91 -14.72 -12.97
N SER A 63 -20.85 -15.56 -13.37
CA SER A 63 -21.58 -15.43 -14.63
C SER A 63 -22.43 -14.14 -14.72
N ALA A 64 -22.91 -13.65 -13.57
CA ALA A 64 -23.73 -12.43 -13.48
C ALA A 64 -23.00 -11.13 -13.89
N ILE A 65 -21.67 -11.15 -13.98
CA ILE A 65 -20.85 -9.96 -14.27
C ILE A 65 -19.86 -10.22 -15.42
N SER A 66 -20.37 -10.75 -16.52
CA SER A 66 -19.58 -10.99 -17.73
C SER A 66 -18.37 -11.93 -17.51
N GLY A 67 -18.48 -12.85 -16.56
CA GLY A 67 -17.47 -13.90 -16.33
C GLY A 67 -16.23 -13.45 -15.55
N LYS A 68 -16.26 -12.27 -14.91
CA LYS A 68 -15.23 -11.82 -13.95
C LYS A 68 -15.18 -12.74 -12.72
N THR A 69 -14.07 -12.74 -12.00
CA THR A 69 -13.86 -13.63 -10.85
C THR A 69 -14.48 -13.09 -9.55
N GLU A 70 -14.64 -13.95 -8.53
CA GLU A 70 -15.01 -13.51 -7.17
C GLU A 70 -13.93 -12.57 -6.60
N ALA A 71 -12.66 -12.77 -6.97
CA ALA A 71 -11.51 -11.98 -6.54
C ALA A 71 -11.56 -10.56 -7.12
N TYR A 72 -11.88 -10.44 -8.41
CA TYR A 72 -12.20 -9.17 -9.06
C TYR A 72 -13.29 -8.38 -8.32
N LEU A 73 -14.36 -9.06 -7.89
CA LEU A 73 -15.43 -8.42 -7.13
C LEU A 73 -14.99 -8.05 -5.72
N ALA A 74 -14.20 -8.91 -5.08
CA ALA A 74 -13.74 -8.74 -3.72
C ALA A 74 -12.91 -7.47 -3.55
N SER A 75 -11.90 -7.27 -4.39
CA SER A 75 -11.04 -6.08 -4.33
C SER A 75 -11.86 -4.79 -4.45
N ARG A 76 -12.81 -4.74 -5.39
CA ARG A 76 -13.70 -3.59 -5.60
C ARG A 76 -14.68 -3.37 -4.45
N ALA A 77 -15.19 -4.45 -3.87
CA ALA A 77 -16.05 -4.41 -2.68
C ALA A 77 -15.29 -3.86 -1.46
N VAL A 78 -14.03 -4.27 -1.29
CA VAL A 78 -13.12 -3.78 -0.25
C VAL A 78 -12.78 -2.30 -0.48
N GLY A 79 -12.41 -1.92 -1.70
CA GLY A 79 -12.15 -0.51 -2.04
C GLY A 79 -13.35 0.40 -1.77
N ASN A 80 -14.56 -0.05 -2.14
CA ASN A 80 -15.80 0.66 -1.80
C ASN A 80 -16.05 0.71 -0.27
N ALA A 81 -15.73 -0.35 0.47
CA ALA A 81 -15.88 -0.36 1.92
C ALA A 81 -14.93 0.64 2.59
N VAL A 82 -13.69 0.75 2.12
CA VAL A 82 -12.72 1.76 2.58
C VAL A 82 -13.21 3.16 2.29
N ARG A 83 -13.78 3.41 1.10
CA ARG A 83 -14.40 4.70 0.78
C ARG A 83 -15.53 5.06 1.75
N MET A 84 -16.48 4.13 1.94
CA MET A 84 -17.61 4.34 2.84
C MET A 84 -17.17 4.58 4.29
N TRP A 85 -16.13 3.85 4.73
CA TRP A 85 -15.53 4.03 6.03
C TRP A 85 -14.89 5.41 6.20
N PHE A 86 -14.09 5.86 5.22
CA PHE A 86 -13.50 7.19 5.23
C PHE A 86 -14.55 8.30 5.29
N ASP A 87 -15.60 8.20 4.46
CA ASP A 87 -16.71 9.15 4.46
C ASP A 87 -17.47 9.12 5.80
N ALA A 88 -17.66 7.95 6.42
CA ALA A 88 -18.30 7.84 7.74
C ALA A 88 -17.45 8.47 8.85
N CYS A 89 -16.13 8.26 8.85
CA CYS A 89 -15.20 8.84 9.81
C CYS A 89 -15.12 10.38 9.73
N SER A 90 -15.42 10.98 8.56
CA SER A 90 -15.48 12.45 8.41
C SER A 90 -16.47 13.10 9.38
N SER A 91 -17.60 12.43 9.68
CA SER A 91 -18.61 12.92 10.62
C SER A 91 -18.15 12.93 12.08
N PHE A 92 -17.01 12.29 12.37
CA PHE A 92 -16.43 12.14 13.71
C PHE A 92 -15.02 12.72 13.80
N GLY A 93 -14.72 13.74 12.98
CA GLY A 93 -13.43 14.42 12.99
C GLY A 93 -12.27 13.50 12.62
N TYR A 94 -12.50 12.56 11.71
CA TYR A 94 -11.50 11.62 11.22
C TYR A 94 -10.85 10.77 12.31
N LYS A 95 -11.64 10.38 13.32
CA LYS A 95 -11.28 9.31 14.23
C LYS A 95 -11.46 7.97 13.52
N TRP A 96 -10.34 7.32 13.23
CA TRP A 96 -10.30 6.03 12.56
C TRP A 96 -10.81 4.91 13.47
N ASP A 97 -11.67 4.06 12.90
CA ASP A 97 -12.31 2.93 13.60
C ASP A 97 -12.21 1.68 12.73
N SER A 98 -11.25 0.81 13.05
CA SER A 98 -10.99 -0.43 12.30
C SER A 98 -12.11 -1.46 12.42
N ASP A 99 -12.88 -1.45 13.51
CA ASP A 99 -14.04 -2.31 13.68
C ASP A 99 -15.18 -1.87 12.76
N LEU A 100 -15.36 -0.56 12.58
CA LEU A 100 -16.31 -0.01 11.61
C LEU A 100 -15.89 -0.36 10.17
N LEU A 101 -14.60 -0.23 9.84
CA LEU A 101 -14.09 -0.65 8.52
C LEU A 101 -14.36 -2.13 8.26
N LYS A 102 -14.07 -3.00 9.25
CA LYS A 102 -14.34 -4.44 9.15
C LYS A 102 -15.82 -4.73 8.85
N LYS A 103 -16.74 -4.01 9.49
CA LYS A 103 -18.20 -4.14 9.23
C LYS A 103 -18.56 -3.74 7.80
N TYR A 104 -17.99 -2.66 7.26
CA TYR A 104 -18.21 -2.26 5.87
C TYR A 104 -17.67 -3.31 4.89
N ILE A 105 -16.47 -3.84 5.13
CA ILE A 105 -15.88 -4.90 4.30
C ILE A 105 -16.78 -6.14 4.28
N ILE A 106 -17.18 -6.65 5.45
CA ILE A 106 -18.07 -7.82 5.55
C ILE A 106 -19.40 -7.58 4.83
N SER A 107 -19.99 -6.39 5.02
CA SER A 107 -21.27 -6.03 4.40
C SER A 107 -21.18 -6.02 2.87
N ASN A 108 -20.12 -5.41 2.32
CA ASN A 108 -19.93 -5.32 0.87
C ASN A 108 -19.61 -6.68 0.24
N LEU A 109 -18.74 -7.49 0.87
CA LEU A 109 -18.43 -8.85 0.39
C LEU A 109 -19.66 -9.75 0.42
N THR A 110 -20.47 -9.66 1.48
CA THR A 110 -21.75 -10.38 1.58
C THR A 110 -22.73 -9.95 0.49
N LEU A 111 -22.76 -8.67 0.15
CA LEU A 111 -23.60 -8.16 -0.95
C LEU A 111 -23.13 -8.70 -2.31
N CYS A 112 -21.82 -8.74 -2.56
CA CYS A 112 -21.27 -9.36 -3.77
C CYS A 112 -21.63 -10.86 -3.85
N GLN A 113 -21.47 -11.59 -2.75
CA GLN A 113 -21.83 -13.01 -2.69
C GLN A 113 -23.30 -13.27 -2.97
N LYS A 114 -24.21 -12.43 -2.46
CA LYS A 114 -25.66 -12.55 -2.72
C LYS A 114 -26.04 -12.28 -4.17
N ASN A 115 -25.27 -11.44 -4.87
CA ASN A 115 -25.59 -10.97 -6.22
C ASN A 115 -24.73 -11.63 -7.33
N SER A 116 -23.81 -12.54 -6.98
CA SER A 116 -22.91 -13.17 -7.97
C SER A 116 -23.58 -14.21 -8.87
N GLY A 117 -24.82 -14.62 -8.56
CA GLY A 117 -25.59 -15.59 -9.33
C GLY A 117 -25.13 -17.05 -9.13
N GLU A 118 -24.25 -17.32 -8.17
CA GLU A 118 -23.82 -18.68 -7.84
C GLU A 118 -24.70 -19.33 -6.76
N GLU A 119 -25.04 -20.61 -6.94
CA GLU A 119 -25.55 -21.42 -5.83
C GLU A 119 -24.46 -21.58 -4.77
N VAL A 120 -24.79 -21.24 -3.52
CA VAL A 120 -23.91 -21.47 -2.36
C VAL A 120 -23.69 -22.97 -2.21
N SER A 121 -22.63 -23.50 -2.82
CA SER A 121 -22.26 -24.91 -2.67
C SER A 121 -22.03 -25.21 -1.19
N LYS A 122 -22.88 -26.08 -0.62
CA LYS A 122 -22.82 -26.51 0.79
C LYS A 122 -21.61 -27.40 1.11
N LEU A 123 -20.87 -27.83 0.08
CA LEU A 123 -19.62 -28.58 0.21
C LEU A 123 -18.46 -27.65 -0.19
N ARG A 124 -17.97 -26.86 0.76
CA ARG A 124 -16.73 -26.08 0.62
C ARG A 124 -15.64 -26.77 1.42
N GLY A 125 -14.57 -27.18 0.74
CA GLY A 125 -13.31 -27.47 1.41
C GLY A 125 -12.79 -26.19 2.08
N THR A 126 -12.12 -26.32 3.22
CA THR A 126 -11.57 -25.19 4.00
C THR A 126 -10.51 -24.37 3.25
N MET A 127 -10.03 -24.84 2.10
CA MET A 127 -9.01 -24.18 1.28
C MET A 127 -9.56 -23.16 0.27
N VAL A 128 -10.86 -23.20 -0.08
CA VAL A 128 -11.45 -22.26 -1.04
C VAL A 128 -12.03 -21.07 -0.27
N ARG A 129 -11.37 -19.90 -0.39
CA ARG A 129 -11.86 -18.64 0.17
C ARG A 129 -12.79 -17.98 -0.83
N SER A 130 -13.94 -17.51 -0.35
CA SER A 130 -14.93 -16.87 -1.21
C SER A 130 -14.74 -15.36 -1.23
N PHE A 131 -14.74 -14.77 -2.41
CA PHE A 131 -14.43 -13.35 -2.62
C PHE A 131 -13.14 -12.94 -1.88
N PRO A 132 -12.00 -13.58 -2.19
CA PRO A 132 -10.74 -13.28 -1.51
C PRO A 132 -10.11 -11.98 -2.01
N SER A 133 -9.58 -11.17 -1.09
CA SER A 133 -8.79 -9.98 -1.42
C SER A 133 -7.82 -9.61 -0.28
N THR A 134 -6.77 -8.88 -0.59
CA THR A 134 -5.90 -8.20 0.37
C THR A 134 -6.39 -6.76 0.63
N ILE A 135 -5.74 -6.10 1.59
CA ILE A 135 -5.82 -4.65 1.74
C ILE A 135 -4.45 -4.11 2.14
N ALA A 136 -4.06 -3.02 1.49
CA ALA A 136 -3.07 -2.08 1.99
C ALA A 136 -3.65 -0.68 1.83
N ALA A 137 -4.00 -0.02 2.93
CA ALA A 137 -4.58 1.32 2.91
C ALA A 137 -3.91 2.24 3.92
N VAL A 138 -3.86 3.53 3.63
CA VAL A 138 -3.39 4.55 4.56
C VAL A 138 -4.39 5.70 4.62
N ALA A 139 -4.95 5.91 5.81
CA ALA A 139 -5.77 7.07 6.13
C ALA A 139 -4.91 8.16 6.77
N PHE A 140 -5.16 9.41 6.43
CA PHE A 140 -4.43 10.56 6.94
C PHE A 140 -5.38 11.56 7.57
N SER A 141 -4.99 12.12 8.71
CA SER A 141 -5.69 13.24 9.33
C SER A 141 -4.69 14.28 9.79
N ILE A 142 -5.11 15.55 9.76
CA ILE A 142 -4.36 16.65 10.36
C ILE A 142 -5.07 17.13 11.62
N ASP A 143 -4.31 17.23 12.71
CA ASP A 143 -4.77 17.88 13.93
C ASP A 143 -3.69 18.85 14.46
N LYS A 144 -3.88 19.34 15.69
CA LYS A 144 -2.96 20.30 16.33
C LYS A 144 -1.54 19.74 16.55
N GLU A 145 -1.39 18.42 16.56
CA GLU A 145 -0.11 17.73 16.72
C GLU A 145 0.59 17.48 15.38
N GLY A 146 -0.11 17.75 14.26
CA GLY A 146 0.40 17.61 12.90
C GLY A 146 -0.28 16.50 12.12
N LEU A 147 0.38 16.06 11.05
CA LEU A 147 -0.10 14.99 10.17
C LEU A 147 0.07 13.63 10.85
N LYS A 148 -1.00 12.84 10.88
CA LYS A 148 -1.02 11.45 11.37
C LYS A 148 -1.41 10.52 10.23
N SER A 149 -0.83 9.32 10.20
CA SER A 149 -1.30 8.24 9.35
C SER A 149 -1.79 7.04 10.16
N GLU A 150 -2.81 6.39 9.64
CA GLU A 150 -3.25 5.07 10.04
C GLU A 150 -3.07 4.11 8.87
N HIS A 151 -2.12 3.21 9.03
CA HIS A 151 -1.80 2.14 8.09
C HIS A 151 -2.66 0.92 8.42
N ILE A 152 -3.33 0.38 7.41
CA ILE A 152 -4.29 -0.72 7.55
C ILE A 152 -3.91 -1.80 6.56
N TRP A 153 -3.79 -3.04 7.03
CA TRP A 153 -3.47 -4.15 6.14
C TRP A 153 -4.07 -5.50 6.54
N ALA A 154 -4.20 -6.36 5.55
CA ALA A 154 -4.42 -7.80 5.66
C ALA A 154 -3.98 -8.47 4.36
N GLY A 155 -3.28 -9.60 4.47
CA GLY A 155 -2.63 -10.25 3.33
C GLY A 155 -1.18 -9.80 3.18
N ASP A 156 -0.67 -9.81 1.96
CA ASP A 156 0.73 -9.51 1.62
C ASP A 156 0.91 -8.23 0.80
N SER A 157 -0.17 -7.51 0.49
CA SER A 157 -0.07 -6.11 0.04
C SER A 157 0.49 -5.24 1.16
N ARG A 158 1.31 -4.23 0.81
CA ARG A 158 2.14 -3.50 1.77
C ARG A 158 1.87 -2.01 1.81
N THR A 159 2.04 -1.43 3.00
CA THR A 159 2.15 0.02 3.17
C THR A 159 3.56 0.40 3.59
N TYR A 160 4.02 1.55 3.11
CA TYR A 160 5.39 2.03 3.33
C TYR A 160 5.45 3.51 3.68
N ILE A 161 6.59 3.88 4.26
CA ILE A 161 7.07 5.25 4.32
C ILE A 161 8.47 5.32 3.73
N LEU A 162 8.67 6.28 2.83
CA LEU A 162 9.95 6.63 2.25
C LEU A 162 10.30 8.05 2.69
N ASP A 163 11.35 8.18 3.48
CA ASP A 163 11.86 9.45 4.01
C ASP A 163 13.37 9.55 3.78
N TYR A 164 14.04 10.50 4.43
CA TYR A 164 15.50 10.69 4.33
C TYR A 164 16.31 9.41 4.61
N TYR A 165 15.82 8.53 5.49
CA TYR A 165 16.50 7.28 5.83
C TYR A 165 16.25 6.18 4.82
N GLY A 166 15.26 6.32 3.94
CA GLY A 166 14.90 5.37 2.90
C GLY A 166 13.56 4.68 3.13
N LEU A 167 13.30 3.66 2.33
CA LEU A 167 12.03 2.94 2.35
C LEU A 167 11.95 2.10 3.63
N ALA A 168 10.86 2.28 4.38
CA ALA A 168 10.45 1.38 5.44
C ALA A 168 9.09 0.78 5.15
N GLN A 169 9.01 -0.53 5.35
CA GLN A 169 7.75 -1.24 5.39
C GLN A 169 7.08 -1.04 6.75
N ILE A 170 5.80 -0.68 6.72
CA ILE A 170 4.99 -0.47 7.92
C ILE A 170 4.16 -1.72 8.24
N SER A 171 3.50 -2.27 7.23
CA SER A 171 2.70 -3.49 7.34
C SER A 171 3.57 -4.74 7.52
N GLU A 172 2.99 -5.80 8.05
CA GLU A 172 3.62 -7.12 8.12
C GLU A 172 2.82 -8.09 7.25
N ASP A 173 3.49 -8.78 6.32
CA ASP A 173 2.81 -9.68 5.41
C ASP A 173 2.22 -10.87 6.18
N ASP A 174 0.95 -11.19 5.92
CA ASP A 174 0.28 -12.33 6.51
C ASP A 174 0.65 -13.65 5.80
N ILE A 175 1.95 -13.93 5.64
CA ILE A 175 2.47 -15.16 5.02
C ILE A 175 3.44 -15.88 5.97
N LYS A 176 3.65 -17.17 5.73
CA LYS A 176 4.70 -17.92 6.43
C LYS A 176 6.07 -17.54 5.87
N GLY A 177 6.72 -16.56 6.49
CA GLY A 177 8.04 -16.07 6.12
C GLY A 177 8.83 -15.56 7.32
N GLU A 178 10.10 -15.23 7.09
CA GLU A 178 10.96 -14.63 8.14
C GLU A 178 11.06 -13.11 7.95
N ASP A 179 11.22 -12.68 6.70
CA ASP A 179 11.27 -11.26 6.32
C ASP A 179 10.92 -11.04 4.84
N ALA A 180 10.68 -9.78 4.47
CA ALA A 180 10.42 -9.31 3.13
C ALA A 180 11.40 -9.79 2.06
N MET A 181 12.70 -10.00 2.36
CA MET A 181 13.63 -10.55 1.38
C MET A 181 13.34 -12.03 1.13
N SER A 182 13.15 -12.82 2.20
CA SER A 182 12.77 -14.22 2.08
C SER A 182 11.43 -14.39 1.36
N ASN A 183 10.49 -13.47 1.58
CA ASN A 183 9.15 -13.48 0.99
C ASN A 183 9.17 -13.30 -0.53
N LEU A 184 10.19 -12.63 -1.11
CA LEU A 184 10.32 -12.50 -2.57
C LEU A 184 10.64 -13.82 -3.29
N THR A 185 11.20 -14.79 -2.56
CA THR A 185 11.65 -16.08 -3.14
C THR A 185 10.81 -17.26 -2.69
N ARG A 186 9.99 -17.07 -1.65
CA ARG A 186 9.13 -18.10 -1.07
C ARG A 186 7.69 -17.76 -1.44
N ASP A 187 7.05 -18.62 -2.23
CA ASP A 187 5.59 -18.62 -2.44
C ASP A 187 4.87 -19.08 -1.15
N GLY A 188 4.97 -18.26 -0.10
CA GLY A 188 4.36 -18.51 1.19
C GLY A 188 2.84 -18.40 1.06
N ALA A 189 2.11 -19.44 1.49
CA ALA A 189 0.65 -19.38 1.50
C ALA A 189 0.16 -18.29 2.47
N LEU A 190 -0.77 -17.44 2.01
CA LEU A 190 -1.47 -16.45 2.80
C LEU A 190 -2.18 -17.09 4.01
N THR A 191 -1.93 -16.54 5.19
CA THR A 191 -2.47 -16.99 6.48
C THR A 191 -3.68 -16.17 6.92
N ASN A 192 -3.79 -14.93 6.45
CA ASN A 192 -4.92 -14.03 6.64
C ASN A 192 -5.22 -13.35 5.30
N VAL A 193 -6.50 -13.37 4.91
CA VAL A 193 -6.99 -12.81 3.65
C VAL A 193 -8.42 -12.36 3.87
N LEU A 194 -8.79 -11.19 3.37
CA LEU A 194 -10.18 -10.73 3.43
C LEU A 194 -11.04 -11.68 2.64
N SER A 195 -12.18 -12.09 3.19
CA SER A 195 -13.11 -12.95 2.47
C SER A 195 -14.51 -12.86 3.06
N ALA A 196 -15.50 -13.30 2.28
CA ALA A 196 -16.90 -13.29 2.70
C ALA A 196 -17.21 -14.30 3.83
N ASP A 197 -16.26 -15.13 4.26
CA ASP A 197 -16.43 -16.05 5.39
C ASP A 197 -16.15 -15.40 6.77
N GLU A 198 -15.79 -14.11 6.77
CA GLU A 198 -15.57 -13.25 7.94
C GLU A 198 -14.37 -13.65 8.83
N LYS A 199 -13.57 -14.65 8.42
CA LYS A 199 -12.41 -15.13 9.19
C LYS A 199 -11.13 -14.43 8.78
N PHE A 200 -11.07 -13.13 9.05
CA PHE A 200 -9.88 -12.31 8.84
C PHE A 200 -9.66 -11.31 9.98
N ILE A 201 -8.43 -10.82 10.09
CA ILE A 201 -8.00 -9.77 11.01
C ILE A 201 -7.59 -8.56 10.16
N LEU A 202 -8.00 -7.36 10.58
CA LEU A 202 -7.42 -6.12 10.06
C LEU A 202 -6.35 -5.68 11.04
N HIS A 203 -5.13 -5.61 10.55
CA HIS A 203 -4.03 -5.02 11.30
C HIS A 203 -4.05 -3.51 11.09
N THR A 204 -3.71 -2.77 12.13
CA THR A 204 -3.61 -1.31 12.08
C THR A 204 -2.37 -0.82 12.79
N ARG A 205 -1.79 0.27 12.28
CA ARG A 205 -0.71 0.99 12.96
C ARG A 205 -0.85 2.48 12.70
N THR A 206 -0.88 3.25 13.79
CA THR A 206 -1.04 4.70 13.75
C THR A 206 0.22 5.37 14.29
N PHE A 207 0.72 6.39 13.60
CA PHE A 207 1.81 7.21 14.11
C PHE A 207 1.82 8.61 13.48
N PRO A 208 2.45 9.59 14.14
CA PRO A 208 2.68 10.90 13.54
C PRO A 208 3.66 10.80 12.37
N ILE A 209 3.32 11.43 11.26
CA ILE A 209 4.21 11.53 10.10
C ILE A 209 5.20 12.67 10.32
N LYS A 210 6.49 12.34 10.27
CA LYS A 210 7.54 13.35 10.09
C LYS A 210 7.71 13.60 8.60
N HIS A 211 7.31 14.78 8.15
CA HIS A 211 7.53 15.24 6.77
C HIS A 211 8.79 16.13 6.71
N PRO A 212 9.52 16.18 5.57
CA PRO A 212 9.13 15.65 4.26
C PRO A 212 9.22 14.12 4.11
N CYS A 213 8.24 13.50 3.46
CA CYS A 213 8.22 12.06 3.21
C CYS A 213 7.25 11.67 2.07
N MET A 214 7.38 10.44 1.57
CA MET A 214 6.38 9.77 0.75
C MET A 214 5.75 8.62 1.52
N VAL A 215 4.45 8.44 1.37
CA VAL A 215 3.70 7.30 1.89
C VAL A 215 3.17 6.51 0.71
N ILE A 216 3.19 5.18 0.82
CA ILE A 216 2.89 4.29 -0.30
C ILE A 216 1.98 3.17 0.18
N ALA A 217 0.99 2.80 -0.63
CA ALA A 217 0.24 1.56 -0.53
C ALA A 217 0.39 0.79 -1.84
N ALA A 218 0.76 -0.48 -1.80
CA ALA A 218 1.06 -1.26 -3.00
C ALA A 218 0.60 -2.72 -2.89
N SER A 219 0.08 -3.29 -3.97
CA SER A 219 -0.07 -4.74 -4.13
C SER A 219 1.28 -5.41 -4.39
N ASP A 220 1.33 -6.72 -4.19
CA ASP A 220 2.55 -7.51 -4.35
C ASP A 220 3.07 -7.51 -5.80
N GLY A 221 2.23 -7.37 -6.82
CA GLY A 221 2.67 -7.17 -8.19
C GLY A 221 3.60 -5.95 -8.38
N CYS A 222 3.62 -5.01 -7.44
CA CYS A 222 4.54 -3.86 -7.48
C CYS A 222 5.96 -4.18 -6.98
N PHE A 223 6.11 -5.07 -6.01
CA PHE A 223 7.39 -5.31 -5.30
C PHE A 223 7.80 -6.78 -5.22
N GLY A 224 6.92 -7.73 -5.53
CA GLY A 224 7.13 -9.17 -5.46
C GLY A 224 8.04 -9.71 -6.56
N TYR A 225 8.22 -8.95 -7.64
CA TYR A 225 8.98 -9.35 -8.84
C TYR A 225 10.35 -8.67 -8.98
N VAL A 226 10.83 -7.99 -7.93
CA VAL A 226 12.21 -7.49 -7.87
C VAL A 226 13.13 -8.47 -7.14
N SER A 227 14.45 -8.33 -7.32
CA SER A 227 15.43 -9.22 -6.68
C SER A 227 15.63 -8.96 -5.19
N SER A 228 15.24 -7.77 -4.71
CA SER A 228 15.39 -7.38 -3.31
C SER A 228 14.52 -6.18 -2.93
N PRO A 229 14.21 -5.98 -1.64
CA PRO A 229 13.54 -4.76 -1.18
C PRO A 229 14.33 -3.47 -1.50
N MET A 230 15.67 -3.57 -1.58
CA MET A 230 16.55 -2.47 -1.98
C MET A 230 16.33 -2.08 -3.45
N GLU A 231 16.08 -3.06 -4.33
CA GLU A 231 15.79 -2.80 -5.74
C GLU A 231 14.41 -2.14 -5.92
N PHE A 232 13.43 -2.49 -5.09
CA PHE A 232 12.14 -1.78 -5.10
C PHE A 232 12.30 -0.31 -4.68
N GLU A 233 13.08 -0.02 -3.63
CA GLU A 233 13.39 1.37 -3.29
C GLU A 233 14.13 2.09 -4.44
N LEU A 234 15.13 1.45 -5.05
CA LEU A 234 15.83 2.03 -6.18
C LEU A 234 14.86 2.33 -7.35
N MET A 235 13.92 1.46 -7.66
CA MET A 235 12.93 1.70 -8.73
C MET A 235 12.07 2.94 -8.47
N LEU A 236 11.59 3.11 -7.22
CA LEU A 236 10.82 4.28 -6.81
C LEU A 236 11.64 5.57 -6.96
N LEU A 237 12.88 5.55 -6.46
CA LEU A 237 13.73 6.74 -6.47
C LEU A 237 14.31 7.05 -7.85
N GLU A 238 14.67 6.03 -8.63
CA GLU A 238 15.23 6.21 -9.97
C GLU A 238 14.19 6.82 -10.92
N SER A 239 12.94 6.34 -10.88
CA SER A 239 11.84 6.90 -11.66
C SER A 239 11.53 8.35 -11.26
N LEU A 240 11.56 8.68 -9.96
CA LEU A 240 11.41 10.03 -9.44
C LEU A 240 12.52 10.97 -9.94
N ILE A 241 13.79 10.58 -9.77
CA ILE A 241 14.95 11.44 -10.04
C ILE A 241 15.13 11.70 -11.55
N LYS A 242 14.74 10.75 -12.41
CA LYS A 242 14.86 10.88 -13.87
C LYS A 242 13.68 11.61 -14.51
N ALA A 243 12.55 11.72 -13.83
CA ALA A 243 11.36 12.36 -14.38
C ALA A 243 11.46 13.90 -14.39
N PRO A 244 10.95 14.59 -15.41
CA PRO A 244 10.87 16.05 -15.44
C PRO A 244 9.69 16.62 -14.64
N ASN A 245 8.67 15.82 -14.35
CA ASN A 245 7.45 16.20 -13.64
C ASN A 245 6.69 14.96 -13.13
N VAL A 246 5.64 15.18 -12.34
CA VAL A 246 4.81 14.13 -11.72
C VAL A 246 4.18 13.19 -12.76
N ASP A 247 3.63 13.72 -13.86
CA ASP A 247 2.97 12.89 -14.88
C ASP A 247 3.96 11.90 -15.53
N ILE A 248 5.17 12.35 -15.84
CA ILE A 248 6.21 11.49 -16.39
C ILE A 248 6.74 10.54 -15.31
N TRP A 249 6.84 10.97 -14.06
CA TRP A 249 7.21 10.08 -12.95
C TRP A 249 6.22 8.92 -12.82
N GLN A 250 4.92 9.21 -12.74
CA GLN A 250 3.87 8.20 -12.68
C GLN A 250 3.95 7.24 -13.87
N LYS A 251 4.11 7.78 -15.09
CA LYS A 251 4.21 6.96 -16.30
C LYS A 251 5.45 6.07 -16.30
N SER A 252 6.61 6.61 -15.97
CA SER A 252 7.87 5.85 -15.94
C SER A 252 7.86 4.78 -14.86
N LEU A 253 7.34 5.09 -13.66
CA LEU A 253 7.18 4.10 -12.60
C LEU A 253 6.23 2.98 -13.04
N ASN A 254 5.07 3.32 -13.63
CA ASN A 254 4.14 2.31 -14.16
C ASN A 254 4.82 1.41 -15.21
N GLU A 255 5.58 1.99 -16.15
CA GLU A 255 6.31 1.22 -17.17
C GLU A 255 7.35 0.29 -16.54
N ASP A 256 8.09 0.75 -15.54
CA ASP A 256 9.15 -0.04 -14.90
C ASP A 256 8.60 -1.17 -14.04
N ILE A 257 7.48 -0.96 -13.33
CA ILE A 257 6.77 -2.04 -12.63
C ILE A 257 6.21 -3.03 -13.66
N SER A 258 5.53 -2.55 -14.72
CA SER A 258 4.90 -3.40 -15.74
C SER A 258 5.88 -4.36 -16.44
N LYS A 259 7.12 -3.90 -16.66
CA LYS A 259 8.18 -4.70 -17.30
C LYS A 259 8.63 -5.86 -16.43
N ARG A 260 8.51 -5.74 -15.11
CA ARG A 260 9.01 -6.71 -14.13
C ARG A 260 7.89 -7.59 -13.58
N SER A 261 6.71 -7.01 -13.35
CA SER A 261 5.59 -7.70 -12.72
C SER A 261 5.12 -8.90 -13.54
N GLY A 262 4.92 -10.02 -12.85
CA GLY A 262 4.19 -11.18 -13.35
C GLY A 262 2.68 -11.13 -13.06
N ASP A 263 2.22 -10.12 -12.30
CA ASP A 263 0.85 -9.99 -11.80
C ASP A 263 0.26 -8.59 -12.05
N ASP A 264 -1.01 -8.42 -11.73
CA ASP A 264 -1.64 -7.09 -11.66
C ASP A 264 -0.91 -6.20 -10.67
N GLN A 265 -0.97 -4.89 -10.89
CA GLN A 265 -0.19 -3.93 -10.11
C GLN A 265 -1.05 -2.74 -9.73
N THR A 266 -1.09 -2.47 -8.43
CA THR A 266 -1.72 -1.30 -7.86
C THR A 266 -0.78 -0.64 -6.89
N ILE A 267 -0.48 0.64 -7.10
CA ILE A 267 0.32 1.44 -6.19
C ILE A 267 -0.23 2.87 -6.09
N ALA A 268 -0.45 3.33 -4.87
CA ALA A 268 -0.80 4.70 -4.54
C ALA A 268 0.37 5.36 -3.81
N ILE A 269 0.71 6.59 -4.19
CA ILE A 269 1.79 7.37 -3.59
C ILE A 269 1.27 8.76 -3.22
N ALA A 270 1.55 9.19 -2.00
CA ALA A 270 1.31 10.56 -1.53
C ALA A 270 2.59 11.14 -0.92
N ALA A 271 3.03 12.30 -1.40
CA ALA A 271 4.21 13.01 -0.93
C ALA A 271 3.79 14.22 -0.09
N PHE A 272 4.36 14.34 1.11
CA PHE A 272 4.00 15.36 2.09
C PHE A 272 5.16 16.29 2.42
N GLY A 273 4.86 17.58 2.62
CA GLY A 273 5.82 18.59 3.07
C GLY A 273 6.79 19.05 1.98
N PHE A 274 6.33 19.10 0.73
CA PHE A 274 7.09 19.56 -0.44
C PHE A 274 6.37 20.71 -1.10
N ASP A 275 7.10 21.76 -1.49
CA ASP A 275 6.53 22.95 -2.12
C ASP A 275 6.27 22.72 -3.62
N ASP A 276 7.14 21.93 -4.26
CA ASP A 276 7.04 21.56 -5.67
C ASP A 276 7.75 20.22 -5.96
N PHE A 277 7.60 19.71 -7.19
CA PHE A 277 8.21 18.45 -7.61
C PHE A 277 9.75 18.47 -7.56
N VAL A 278 10.39 19.61 -7.79
CA VAL A 278 11.85 19.73 -7.74
C VAL A 278 12.35 19.52 -6.31
N SER A 279 11.64 20.07 -5.31
CA SER A 279 11.97 19.86 -3.90
C SER A 279 11.86 18.39 -3.47
N VAL A 280 10.95 17.62 -4.07
CA VAL A 280 10.86 16.15 -3.86
C VAL A 280 12.13 15.49 -4.38
N GLN A 281 12.56 15.83 -5.60
CA GLN A 281 13.76 15.26 -6.22
C GLN A 281 15.03 15.61 -5.44
N GLU A 282 15.17 16.86 -4.99
CA GLU A 282 16.31 17.31 -4.20
C GLU A 282 16.40 16.58 -2.87
N TYR A 283 15.28 16.42 -2.16
CA TYR A 283 15.23 15.72 -0.87
C TYR A 283 15.69 14.26 -0.97
N PHE A 284 15.28 13.55 -2.03
CA PHE A 284 15.60 12.13 -2.19
C PHE A 284 16.89 11.84 -2.95
N ARG A 285 17.59 12.85 -3.49
CA ARG A 285 18.80 12.66 -4.33
C ARG A 285 19.91 11.89 -3.60
N ASN A 286 20.21 12.28 -2.36
CA ASN A 286 21.25 11.60 -1.56
C ASN A 286 20.87 10.14 -1.28
N ARG A 287 19.58 9.88 -1.02
CA ARG A 287 19.10 8.53 -0.75
C ARG A 287 19.14 7.67 -2.02
N TYR A 288 18.78 8.24 -3.17
CA TYR A 288 18.89 7.61 -4.48
C TYR A 288 20.33 7.16 -4.76
N GLU A 289 21.32 8.05 -4.56
CA GLU A 289 22.73 7.71 -4.75
C GLU A 289 23.18 6.58 -3.82
N ALA A 290 22.79 6.64 -2.54
CA ALA A 290 23.12 5.61 -1.56
C ALA A 290 22.51 4.24 -1.91
N VAL A 291 21.21 4.19 -2.22
CA VAL A 291 20.54 2.91 -2.55
C VAL A 291 21.01 2.37 -3.90
N SER A 292 21.33 3.24 -4.87
CA SER A 292 21.91 2.84 -6.15
C SER A 292 23.25 2.12 -5.95
N ASP A 293 24.13 2.63 -5.08
CA ASP A 293 25.40 1.96 -4.76
C ASP A 293 25.18 0.64 -4.01
N ILE A 294 24.22 0.59 -3.08
CA ILE A 294 23.85 -0.66 -2.37
C ILE A 294 23.39 -1.72 -3.36
N VAL A 295 22.43 -1.41 -4.23
CA VAL A 295 21.88 -2.35 -5.22
C VAL A 295 22.94 -2.77 -6.24
N ARG A 296 23.77 -1.84 -6.72
CA ARG A 296 24.88 -2.16 -7.63
C ARG A 296 25.85 -3.17 -7.02
N ARG A 297 26.19 -3.00 -5.74
CA ARG A 297 27.07 -3.95 -5.03
C ARG A 297 26.38 -5.27 -4.72
N PHE A 298 25.10 -5.26 -4.36
CA PHE A 298 24.29 -6.45 -4.17
C PHE A 298 24.24 -7.30 -5.44
N ASN A 299 23.95 -6.69 -6.59
CA ASN A 299 23.89 -7.39 -7.89
C ASN A 299 25.24 -7.93 -8.38
N ALA A 300 26.35 -7.32 -7.93
CA ALA A 300 27.71 -7.77 -8.27
C ALA A 300 28.28 -8.78 -7.26
N ALA A 301 27.56 -9.07 -6.18
CA ALA A 301 28.03 -9.92 -5.10
C ALA A 301 27.75 -11.41 -5.37
N GLU A 302 28.64 -12.27 -4.89
CA GLU A 302 28.35 -13.70 -4.72
C GLU A 302 27.17 -13.88 -3.74
N PRO A 303 26.38 -14.97 -3.84
CA PRO A 303 25.16 -15.16 -3.05
C PRO A 303 25.30 -14.91 -1.54
N ASP A 304 26.37 -15.43 -0.93
CA ASP A 304 26.63 -15.28 0.51
C ASP A 304 26.90 -13.82 0.93
N LYS A 305 27.45 -13.00 0.03
CA LYS A 305 27.67 -11.56 0.26
C LYS A 305 26.39 -10.75 0.05
N GLY A 306 25.48 -11.22 -0.81
CA GLY A 306 24.15 -10.62 -1.00
C GLY A 306 23.35 -10.54 0.32
N ILE A 307 23.43 -11.59 1.13
CA ILE A 307 22.82 -11.64 2.47
C ILE A 307 23.33 -10.50 3.36
N SER A 308 24.63 -10.21 3.33
CA SER A 308 25.22 -9.16 4.19
C SER A 308 24.69 -7.74 3.89
N PHE A 309 24.34 -7.45 2.62
CA PHE A 309 23.72 -6.18 2.24
C PHE A 309 22.30 -6.07 2.78
N TRP A 310 21.52 -7.14 2.68
CA TRP A 310 20.18 -7.18 3.26
C TRP A 310 20.23 -7.01 4.78
N GLU A 311 21.07 -7.75 5.48
CA GLU A 311 21.18 -7.66 6.94
C GLU A 311 21.60 -6.25 7.43
N SER A 312 22.37 -5.52 6.61
CA SER A 312 22.73 -4.13 6.91
C SER A 312 21.58 -3.15 6.63
N TYR A 313 20.75 -3.42 5.63
CA TYR A 313 19.63 -2.57 5.21
C TYR A 313 18.35 -2.81 6.04
N LYS A 314 18.12 -4.06 6.45
CA LYS A 314 16.94 -4.59 7.13
C LYS A 314 16.53 -3.80 8.38
N PRO A 315 17.44 -3.39 9.30
CA PRO A 315 17.05 -2.63 10.49
C PRO A 315 16.37 -1.30 10.16
N ASN A 316 16.79 -0.64 9.08
CA ASN A 316 16.20 0.62 8.64
C ASN A 316 14.88 0.40 7.89
N TYR A 317 14.79 -0.69 7.13
CA TYR A 317 13.57 -1.09 6.42
C TYR A 317 12.42 -1.45 7.38
N TYR A 318 12.75 -2.03 8.54
CA TYR A 318 11.78 -2.32 9.61
C TYR A 318 11.86 -1.33 10.78
N ARG A 319 12.31 -0.09 10.56
CA ARG A 319 12.51 0.88 11.66
C ARG A 319 11.25 1.22 12.46
N TYR A 320 10.07 0.95 11.89
CA TYR A 320 8.77 1.13 12.54
C TYR A 320 8.12 -0.16 13.03
N ALA A 321 8.77 -1.32 12.83
CA ALA A 321 8.29 -2.57 13.40
C ALA A 321 8.38 -2.50 14.94
N VAL A 322 7.37 -3.08 15.60
CA VAL A 322 7.40 -3.23 17.06
C VAL A 322 8.53 -4.19 17.39
N ARG A 323 9.51 -3.73 18.17
CA ARG A 323 10.44 -4.66 18.81
C ARG A 323 9.67 -5.29 19.96
N GLU A 324 9.48 -6.61 19.92
CA GLU A 324 9.18 -7.34 21.15
C GLU A 324 10.39 -7.14 22.08
N GLU A 325 10.17 -6.46 23.20
CA GLU A 325 11.12 -6.40 24.31
C GLU A 325 11.09 -7.71 25.12
#